data_AF-A0AAE5LJC3-F1
#
_entry.id   AF-A0AAE5LJC3-F1
#
_cell.length_a   1.000
_cell.length_b   1.000
_cell.length_c   1.000
_cell.angle_alpha   90.00
_cell.angle_beta   90.00
_cell.angle_gamma   90.00
#
_symmetry.space_group_name_H-M   'P 1'
#
loop_
_entity.id
_entity.type
_entity.pdbx_description
1 polymer ?
#
loop_
_entity_poly.entity_id
_entity_poly.type
_entity_poly.pdbx_seq_one_letter_code
_entity_poly.pdbx_strand_id
1 'polypeptide(L)'
;MYSTHSFRQLLHAQFMDLNEAAAFFHVQPYTVTRWINGYSSINPMAEKLLHLKARGYLPLDARWDGFRVHEERATLITPERREFSPKELLAFGYWRDEHRQFVELHGHIDNPKKYPPKENKWPFSGGGYRRKLRFWVPSKFK
;
A
#
# COMPACT_ATOMS: atom_id res chain seq x y z
N MET A 1 -0.11 30.03 23.25
CA MET A 1 1.27 29.49 23.15
C MET A 1 1.25 28.35 22.13
N TYR A 2 1.83 28.53 20.95
CA TYR A 2 1.95 27.44 19.98
C TYR A 2 3.03 26.49 20.49
N SER A 3 2.65 25.27 20.89
CA SER A 3 3.61 24.25 21.26
C SER A 3 4.39 23.83 20.01
N THR A 4 5.60 24.36 19.83
CA THR A 4 6.54 23.95 18.79
C THR A 4 7.00 22.53 19.09
N HIS A 5 6.26 21.54 18.59
CA HIS A 5 6.67 20.15 18.68
C HIS A 5 7.98 19.99 17.91
N SER A 6 8.94 19.27 18.50
CA SER A 6 10.20 18.95 17.83
C SER A 6 9.94 18.16 16.55
N PHE A 7 10.67 18.43 15.46
CA PHE A 7 10.56 17.71 14.18
C PHE A 7 10.50 16.18 14.38
N ARG A 8 11.35 15.65 15.28
CA ARG A 8 11.37 14.22 15.62
C ARG A 8 10.04 13.73 16.17
N GLN A 9 9.43 14.47 17.10
CA GLN A 9 8.14 14.10 17.69
C GLN A 9 7.02 14.13 16.65
N LEU A 10 6.98 15.15 15.81
CA LEU A 10 6.01 15.25 14.73
C LEU A 10 6.18 14.14 13.68
N LEU A 11 7.42 13.80 13.34
CA LEU A 11 7.71 12.76 12.37
C LEU A 11 7.22 11.40 12.87
N HIS A 12 7.52 11.06 14.13
CA HIS A 12 7.00 9.83 14.76
C HIS A 12 5.47 9.82 14.91
N ALA A 13 4.84 10.98 15.08
CA ALA A 13 3.38 11.06 15.15
C ALA A 13 2.70 10.87 13.77
N GLN A 14 3.38 11.22 12.68
CA GLN A 14 2.80 11.28 11.33
C GLN A 14 3.15 10.09 10.43
N PHE A 15 4.14 9.29 10.80
CA PHE A 15 4.63 8.15 10.03
C PHE A 15 4.92 6.97 10.94
N MET A 16 4.54 5.77 10.52
CA MET A 16 4.81 4.54 11.27
C MET A 16 6.21 4.00 10.96
N ASP A 17 6.70 4.23 9.74
CA ASP A 17 8.02 3.80 9.29
C ASP A 17 8.85 4.97 8.71
N LEU A 18 10.17 4.88 8.86
CA LEU A 18 11.12 5.84 8.29
C LEU A 18 11.12 5.80 6.76
N ASN A 19 10.83 4.64 6.17
CA ASN A 19 10.72 4.52 4.71
C ASN A 19 9.54 5.33 4.16
N GLU A 20 8.40 5.34 4.87
CA GLU A 20 7.24 6.15 4.50
C GLU A 20 7.54 7.64 4.62
N ALA A 21 8.21 8.05 5.70
CA ALA A 21 8.64 9.43 5.89
C ALA A 21 9.62 9.85 4.76
N ALA A 22 10.57 8.99 4.43
CA ALA A 22 11.55 9.23 3.38
C ALA A 22 10.90 9.36 1.99
N ALA A 23 9.93 8.50 1.69
CA ALA A 23 9.13 8.57 0.48
C ALA A 23 8.34 9.89 0.39
N PHE A 24 7.74 10.34 1.50
CA PHE A 24 7.01 11.61 1.57
C PHE A 24 7.92 12.83 1.32
N PHE A 25 9.15 12.81 1.81
CA PHE A 25 10.13 13.89 1.59
C PHE A 25 10.96 13.72 0.30
N HIS A 26 10.76 12.64 -0.46
CA HIS A 26 11.55 12.27 -1.63
C HIS A 26 13.07 12.20 -1.36
N VAL A 27 13.45 11.62 -0.23
CA VAL A 27 14.85 11.41 0.16
C VAL A 27 15.12 9.95 0.49
N GLN A 28 16.40 9.60 0.63
CA GLN A 28 16.78 8.29 1.12
C GLN A 28 16.45 8.13 2.62
N PRO A 29 16.05 6.94 3.10
CA PRO A 29 15.72 6.72 4.51
C PRO A 29 16.82 7.14 5.48
N TYR A 30 18.08 6.86 5.11
CA TYR A 30 19.23 7.24 5.90
C TYR A 30 19.39 8.77 6.08
N THR A 31 18.91 9.58 5.13
CA THR A 31 18.86 11.04 5.28
C THR A 31 17.91 11.46 6.40
N VAL A 32 16.74 10.81 6.50
CA VAL A 32 15.79 11.05 7.60
C VAL A 32 16.39 10.60 8.94
N THR A 33 17.09 9.46 8.95
CA THR A 33 17.81 8.98 10.13
C THR A 33 18.87 9.99 10.60
N ARG A 34 19.62 10.60 9.68
CA ARG A 34 20.58 11.66 10.01
C ARG A 34 19.93 12.89 10.61
N TRP A 35 18.77 13.31 10.10
CA TRP A 35 17.98 14.41 10.68
C TRP A 35 17.51 14.12 12.09
N ILE A 36 17.00 12.91 12.35
CA ILE A 36 16.52 12.50 13.69
C ILE A 36 17.66 12.44 14.71
N ASN A 37 18.82 11.95 14.28
CA ASN A 37 19.99 11.79 15.13
C ASN A 37 20.85 13.07 15.26
N GLY A 38 20.52 14.13 14.51
CA GLY A 38 21.24 15.40 14.54
C GLY A 38 22.59 15.38 13.81
N TYR A 39 22.90 14.37 13.00
CA TYR A 39 24.13 14.31 12.20
C TYR A 39 24.15 15.35 11.06
N SER A 40 22.99 15.80 10.61
CA SER A 40 22.84 16.85 9.62
C SER A 40 21.66 17.74 9.96
N SER A 41 21.73 19.02 9.60
CA SER A 41 20.61 19.93 9.74
C SER A 41 19.39 19.43 8.96
N ILE A 42 18.20 19.64 9.53
CA ILE A 42 16.93 19.30 8.90
C ILE A 42 16.72 20.25 7.73
N ASN A 43 16.28 19.72 6.59
CA ASN A 43 15.91 20.57 5.48
C ASN A 43 14.71 21.46 5.89
N PRO A 44 14.83 22.80 5.84
CA PRO A 44 13.75 23.70 6.26
C PRO A 44 12.45 23.51 5.46
N MET A 45 12.53 23.01 4.23
CA MET A 45 11.35 22.62 3.44
C MET A 45 10.68 21.37 4.00
N ALA A 46 11.45 20.36 4.41
CA ALA A 46 10.91 19.14 5.01
C ALA A 46 10.19 19.42 6.33
N GLU A 47 10.74 20.31 7.16
CA GLU A 47 10.10 20.75 8.39
C GLU A 47 8.77 21.48 8.12
N LYS A 48 8.75 22.40 7.14
CA LYS A 48 7.51 23.07 6.70
C LYS A 48 6.47 22.09 6.17
N LEU A 49 6.86 21.15 5.32
CA LEU A 49 5.98 20.12 4.76
C LEU A 49 5.39 19.22 5.86
N LEU A 50 6.21 18.83 6.84
CA LEU A 50 5.76 18.05 7.99
C LEU A 50 4.73 18.82 8.81
N HIS A 51 4.94 20.12 9.05
CA HIS A 51 3.97 20.96 9.74
C HIS A 51 2.66 21.14 8.96
N LEU A 52 2.74 21.31 7.64
CA LEU A 52 1.55 21.37 6.78
C LEU A 52 0.76 20.06 6.81
N LYS A 53 1.46 18.92 6.76
CA LYS A 53 0.87 17.58 6.91
C LYS A 53 0.20 17.41 8.28
N ALA A 54 0.92 17.71 9.36
CA ALA A 54 0.42 17.55 10.72
C ALA A 54 -0.80 18.43 11.04
N ARG A 55 -0.93 19.59 10.38
CA ARG A 55 -2.10 20.47 10.48
C ARG A 55 -3.25 20.08 9.55
N GLY A 56 -3.06 19.10 8.67
CA GLY A 56 -4.07 18.68 7.68
C GLY A 56 -4.26 19.65 6.52
N TYR A 57 -3.33 20.59 6.30
CA TYR A 57 -3.41 21.54 5.17
C TYR A 57 -2.97 20.90 3.86
N LEU A 58 -2.13 19.87 3.93
CA LEU A 58 -1.90 19.04 2.77
C LEU A 58 -3.15 18.17 2.61
N PRO A 59 -3.81 18.13 1.43
CA PRO A 59 -4.73 17.06 1.13
C PRO A 59 -3.90 15.77 1.07
N LEU A 60 -3.66 15.18 2.25
CA LEU A 60 -3.48 13.75 2.35
C LEU A 60 -4.79 13.21 1.82
N ASP A 61 -4.79 12.74 0.59
CA ASP A 61 -5.99 12.14 0.03
C ASP A 61 -6.25 10.82 0.78
N ALA A 62 -6.83 10.93 1.98
CA ALA A 62 -7.24 9.82 2.80
C ALA A 62 -8.39 9.03 2.13
N ARG A 63 -8.95 9.56 1.04
CA ARG A 63 -9.94 8.89 0.18
C ARG A 63 -9.28 8.16 -0.99
N TRP A 64 -8.00 8.41 -1.26
CA TRP A 64 -7.24 7.78 -2.34
C TRP A 64 -6.02 7.03 -1.77
N ASP A 65 -6.29 5.85 -1.23
CA ASP A 65 -5.27 4.79 -1.14
C ASP A 65 -5.03 4.37 -2.60
N GLY A 66 -3.94 4.80 -3.23
CA GLY A 66 -3.69 4.55 -4.66
C GLY A 66 -3.81 3.09 -5.07
N PHE A 67 -3.70 2.81 -6.37
CA PHE A 67 -3.43 1.43 -6.77
C PHE A 67 -2.09 0.99 -6.16
N ARG A 68 -2.11 -0.06 -5.35
CA ARG A 68 -0.93 -0.62 -4.68
C ARG A 68 -0.63 -2.00 -5.22
N VAL A 69 0.62 -2.42 -5.15
CA VAL A 69 1.02 -3.79 -5.51
C VAL A 69 1.40 -4.53 -4.25
N HIS A 70 0.79 -5.69 -4.03
CA HIS A 70 1.22 -6.61 -2.99
C HIS A 70 2.31 -7.54 -3.56
N GLU A 71 3.58 -7.22 -3.29
CA GLU A 71 4.72 -7.88 -3.93
C GLU A 71 4.74 -9.41 -3.72
N GLU A 72 4.47 -9.88 -2.50
CA GLU A 72 4.49 -11.34 -2.21
C GLU A 72 3.41 -12.14 -2.94
N ARG A 73 2.25 -11.52 -3.16
CA ARG A 73 1.08 -12.14 -3.81
C ARG A 73 0.99 -11.79 -5.29
N ALA A 74 1.80 -10.84 -5.74
CA ALA A 74 1.76 -10.22 -7.06
C ALA A 74 0.33 -9.78 -7.46
N THR A 75 -0.42 -9.20 -6.51
CA THR A 75 -1.79 -8.68 -6.73
C THR A 75 -1.82 -7.15 -6.72
N LEU A 76 -2.76 -6.57 -7.47
CA LEU A 76 -3.06 -5.15 -7.49
C LEU A 76 -4.19 -4.87 -6.49
N ILE A 77 -3.95 -3.97 -5.54
CA ILE A 77 -4.92 -3.51 -4.55
C ILE A 77 -5.50 -2.18 -5.04
N THR A 78 -6.81 -2.10 -5.10
CA THR A 78 -7.54 -0.87 -5.45
C THR A 78 -7.76 0.04 -4.24
N PRO A 79 -8.14 1.30 -4.46
CA PRO A 79 -8.52 2.21 -3.37
C PRO A 79 -9.64 1.67 -2.47
N GLU A 80 -10.55 0.85 -3.01
CA GLU A 80 -11.60 0.17 -2.23
C GLU A 80 -11.11 -1.08 -1.49
N ARG A 81 -9.79 -1.31 -1.44
CA ARG A 81 -9.13 -2.51 -0.89
C ARG A 81 -9.55 -3.82 -1.56
N ARG A 82 -10.12 -3.73 -2.76
CA ARG A 82 -10.35 -4.91 -3.60
C ARG A 82 -9.04 -5.29 -4.27
N GLU A 83 -8.73 -6.58 -4.23
CA GLU A 83 -7.52 -7.12 -4.83
C GLU A 83 -7.83 -7.73 -6.21
N PHE A 84 -6.90 -7.58 -7.15
CA PHE A 84 -6.95 -8.13 -8.50
C PHE A 84 -5.67 -8.90 -8.80
N SER A 85 -5.81 -10.10 -9.35
CA SER A 85 -4.69 -10.81 -9.93
C SER A 85 -4.38 -10.28 -11.35
N PRO A 86 -3.13 -10.37 -11.83
CA PRO A 86 -2.78 -9.99 -13.20
C PRO A 86 -3.59 -10.72 -14.28
N LYS A 87 -4.01 -11.96 -14.00
CA LYS A 87 -4.85 -12.75 -14.92
C LYS A 87 -6.28 -12.21 -15.02
N GLU A 88 -6.83 -11.72 -13.91
CA GLU A 88 -8.13 -11.05 -13.92
C GLU A 88 -8.07 -9.74 -14.68
N LEU A 89 -6.97 -8.99 -14.57
CA LEU A 89 -6.76 -7.76 -15.34
C LEU A 89 -6.71 -8.02 -16.85
N LEU A 90 -6.09 -9.13 -17.29
CA LEU A 90 -6.11 -9.54 -18.71
C LEU A 90 -7.52 -9.89 -19.20
N ALA A 91 -8.31 -10.60 -18.37
CA ALA A 91 -9.68 -10.97 -18.71
C ALA A 91 -10.66 -9.79 -18.58
N PHE A 92 -10.30 -8.74 -17.84
CA PHE A 92 -11.19 -7.63 -17.51
C PHE A 92 -11.72 -6.89 -18.74
N GLY A 93 -10.89 -6.75 -19.79
CA GLY A 93 -11.32 -6.13 -21.04
C GLY A 93 -12.52 -6.87 -21.65
N TYR A 94 -12.42 -8.20 -21.75
CA TYR A 94 -13.47 -9.04 -22.31
C TYR A 94 -14.72 -9.06 -21.43
N TRP A 95 -14.54 -9.22 -20.12
CA TRP A 95 -15.66 -9.21 -19.16
C TRP A 95 -16.41 -7.88 -19.13
N ARG A 96 -15.71 -6.77 -19.31
CA ARG A 96 -16.35 -5.45 -19.38
C ARG A 96 -17.27 -5.35 -20.59
N ASP A 97 -16.83 -5.87 -21.73
CA ASP A 97 -17.59 -5.81 -22.97
C ASP A 97 -18.81 -6.76 -22.91
N GLU A 98 -18.64 -8.00 -22.42
CA GLU A 98 -19.75 -8.93 -22.14
C GLU A 98 -20.75 -8.34 -21.13
N HIS A 99 -20.25 -7.76 -20.02
CA HIS A 99 -21.10 -7.16 -18.99
C HIS A 99 -21.94 -6.02 -19.55
N ARG A 100 -21.41 -5.17 -20.44
CA ARG A 100 -22.19 -4.12 -21.10
C ARG A 100 -23.36 -4.70 -21.87
N GLN A 101 -23.11 -5.74 -22.68
CA GLN A 101 -24.16 -6.41 -23.44
C GLN A 101 -25.22 -7.05 -22.53
N PHE A 102 -24.82 -7.67 -21.42
CA PHE A 102 -25.78 -8.23 -20.46
C PHE A 102 -26.63 -7.16 -19.77
N VAL A 103 -26.05 -6.02 -19.41
CA VAL A 103 -26.79 -4.90 -18.82
C VAL A 103 -27.79 -4.31 -19.83
N GLU A 104 -27.43 -4.20 -21.10
CA GLU A 104 -28.35 -3.76 -22.15
C GLU A 104 -29.56 -4.69 -22.30
N LEU A 105 -29.36 -6.00 -22.16
CA LEU A 105 -30.42 -7.00 -22.31
C LEU A 105 -31.28 -7.19 -21.05
N HIS A 106 -30.69 -7.12 -19.87
CA HIS A 106 -31.31 -7.56 -18.62
C HIS A 106 -31.39 -6.47 -17.54
N GLY A 107 -30.77 -5.31 -17.76
CA GLY A 107 -30.68 -4.23 -16.78
C GLY A 107 -29.57 -4.41 -15.74
N HIS A 108 -29.50 -3.48 -14.80
CA HIS A 108 -28.51 -3.50 -13.72
C HIS A 108 -28.94 -4.39 -12.55
N ILE A 109 -27.96 -5.00 -11.90
CA ILE A 109 -28.16 -5.72 -10.63
C ILE A 109 -27.84 -4.75 -9.49
N ASP A 110 -28.80 -4.51 -8.59
CA ASP A 110 -28.67 -3.51 -7.52
C ASP A 110 -27.57 -3.82 -6.49
N ASN A 111 -27.30 -5.11 -6.23
CA ASN A 111 -26.29 -5.51 -5.22
C ASN A 111 -25.46 -6.73 -5.69
N PRO A 112 -24.42 -6.51 -6.52
CA PRO A 112 -23.60 -7.60 -7.04
C PRO A 112 -22.75 -8.26 -5.94
N LYS A 113 -22.66 -9.58 -5.98
CA LYS A 113 -21.84 -10.37 -5.04
C LYS A 113 -20.35 -10.07 -5.24
N LYS A 114 -19.63 -9.82 -4.14
CA LYS A 114 -18.17 -9.64 -4.15
C LYS A 114 -17.49 -11.00 -4.11
N TYR A 115 -16.71 -11.33 -5.14
CA TYR A 115 -15.87 -12.54 -5.18
C TYR A 115 -14.45 -12.21 -4.71
N PRO A 116 -13.81 -13.10 -3.93
CA PRO A 116 -12.39 -12.96 -3.60
C PRO A 116 -11.53 -13.08 -4.86
N PRO A 117 -10.31 -12.51 -4.86
CA PRO A 117 -9.41 -12.59 -6.00
C PRO A 117 -9.08 -14.05 -6.31
N LYS A 118 -9.03 -14.38 -7.60
CA LYS A 118 -8.60 -15.70 -8.04
C LYS A 118 -7.17 -15.94 -7.59
N GLU A 119 -6.96 -17.06 -6.90
CA GLU A 119 -5.62 -17.46 -6.46
C GLU A 119 -4.68 -17.55 -7.67
N ASN A 120 -3.55 -16.85 -7.58
CA ASN A 120 -2.55 -16.96 -8.62
C ASN A 120 -1.88 -18.33 -8.50
N LYS A 121 -2.12 -19.20 -9.49
CA LYS A 121 -1.43 -20.49 -9.57
C LYS A 121 0.07 -20.27 -9.48
N TRP A 122 0.71 -21.02 -8.60
CA TRP A 122 2.16 -20.97 -8.44
C TRP A 122 2.87 -21.23 -9.78
N PRO A 123 4.00 -20.54 -10.04
CA PRO A 123 4.73 -20.68 -11.30
C PRO A 123 5.24 -22.11 -11.55
N PHE A 124 5.29 -22.96 -10.52
CA PHE A 124 5.64 -24.37 -10.65
C PHE A 124 4.55 -25.26 -10.02
N SER A 125 3.96 -26.12 -10.83
CA SER A 125 2.88 -27.06 -10.46
C SER A 125 3.32 -28.20 -9.53
N GLY A 126 4.63 -28.42 -9.34
CA GLY A 126 5.18 -29.51 -8.51
C GLY A 126 5.62 -29.14 -7.09
N GLY A 127 5.38 -27.90 -6.64
CA GLY A 127 6.04 -27.34 -5.46
C GLY A 127 5.30 -27.45 -4.11
N GLY A 128 4.07 -27.96 -4.08
CA GLY A 128 3.24 -27.97 -2.86
C GLY A 128 3.87 -28.69 -1.66
N TYR A 129 4.71 -29.70 -1.92
CA TYR A 129 5.45 -30.45 -0.90
C TYR A 129 6.68 -29.73 -0.35
N ARG A 130 7.24 -28.76 -1.08
CA ARG A 130 8.50 -28.08 -0.72
C ARG A 130 8.30 -26.82 0.13
N ARG A 131 7.06 -26.38 0.36
CA ARG A 131 6.74 -25.15 1.12
C ARG A 131 5.86 -25.31 2.36
N LYS A 132 5.34 -26.51 2.67
CA LYS A 132 4.95 -26.75 4.07
C LYS A 132 6.24 -26.67 4.87
N LEU A 133 6.33 -25.74 5.84
CA LEU A 133 7.41 -25.77 6.82
C LEU A 133 7.48 -27.20 7.33
N ARG A 134 8.59 -27.89 7.04
CA ARG A 134 8.76 -29.23 7.56
C ARG A 134 8.80 -29.09 9.08
N PHE A 135 8.07 -29.93 9.79
CA PHE A 135 7.85 -29.84 11.24
C PHE A 135 9.14 -29.69 12.07
N TRP A 136 10.30 -30.05 11.53
CA TRP A 136 11.59 -29.98 12.21
C TRP A 136 12.37 -28.67 11.97
N VAL A 137 11.94 -27.78 11.08
CA VAL A 137 12.62 -26.49 10.86
C VAL A 137 12.35 -25.61 12.09
N PRO A 138 13.36 -25.27 12.91
CA PRO A 138 13.14 -24.52 14.14
C PRO A 138 12.65 -23.11 13.80
N SER A 139 11.46 -22.71 14.28
CA SER A 139 11.05 -21.31 14.22
C SER A 139 11.93 -20.52 15.18
N LYS A 140 12.62 -19.49 14.68
CA LYS A 140 13.51 -18.63 15.48
C LYS A 140 12.80 -17.85 16.60
N PHE A 141 11.48 -17.92 16.66
CA PHE A 141 10.67 -17.30 17.71
C PHE A 141 9.73 -18.36 18.28
N LYS A 142 9.92 -18.66 19.56
CA LYS A 142 8.95 -19.25 20.48
C LYS A 142 8.65 -18.19 21.53
#